data_AF-A0AAV1ESK9-F1
#
_entry.id   AF-A0AAV1ESK9-F1
#
_cell.length_a   1.000
_cell.length_b   1.000
_cell.length_c   1.000
_cell.angle_alpha   90.00
_cell.angle_beta   90.00
_cell.angle_gamma   90.00
#
_symmetry.space_group_name_H-M   'P 1'
#
loop_
_entity.id
_entity.type
_entity.pdbx_description
1 polymer ?
#
loop_
_entity_poly.entity_id
_entity_poly.type
_entity_poly.pdbx_seq_one_letter_code
_entity_poly.pdbx_strand_id
1 'polypeptide(L)'
;MKMLLGYSLCLLIALSCLSGLVESGTLHLDSCSVNVHTHELRKYYSTIRSNAIDGDNEIGVKLLDKKLIKSLQNGQTCCFLRLVMRFYVERVFSNYASSQPQQQRCSSALANAFVSIRRDIHKCVSLLFDTLHNLVN
;
A
#
# COMPACT_ATOMS: atom_id res chain seq x y z
N MET A 1 1.20 50.30 14.49
CA MET A 1 1.70 49.27 13.54
C MET A 1 2.57 48.22 14.27
N LYS A 2 1.97 47.42 15.17
CA LYS A 2 2.63 46.27 15.84
C LYS A 2 1.82 44.96 15.72
N MET A 3 0.61 45.04 15.16
CA MET A 3 -0.35 43.93 15.08
C MET A 3 -0.17 43.04 13.83
N LEU A 4 0.60 43.47 12.83
CA LEU A 4 0.83 42.71 11.59
C LEU A 4 1.91 41.62 11.73
N LEU A 5 2.91 41.83 12.58
CA LEU A 5 4.01 40.87 12.80
C LEU A 5 3.55 39.62 13.57
N GLY A 6 2.63 39.77 14.52
CA GLY A 6 2.10 38.64 15.29
C GLY A 6 1.29 37.67 14.44
N TYR A 7 0.50 38.18 13.49
CA TYR A 7 -0.33 37.37 12.59
C TYR A 7 0.52 36.49 11.68
N SER A 8 1.64 37.03 11.17
CA SER A 8 2.57 36.27 10.31
C SER A 8 3.28 35.14 11.06
N LEU A 9 3.60 35.33 12.35
CA LEU A 9 4.28 34.30 13.14
C LEU A 9 3.33 33.16 13.51
N CYS A 10 2.07 33.47 13.83
CA CYS A 10 1.03 32.45 14.07
C CYS A 10 0.73 31.63 12.80
N LEU A 11 0.74 32.25 11.61
CA LEU A 11 0.58 31.54 10.33
C LEU A 11 1.73 30.57 10.05
N LEU A 12 2.97 30.97 10.34
CA LEU A 12 4.15 30.12 10.15
C LEU A 12 4.16 28.92 11.10
N ILE A 13 3.69 29.11 12.35
CA ILE A 13 3.53 28.01 13.32
C ILE A 13 2.36 27.08 12.91
N ALA A 14 1.25 27.63 12.42
CA ALA A 14 0.14 26.83 11.89
C ALA A 14 0.56 26.01 10.65
N LEU A 15 1.36 26.60 9.75
CA LEU A 15 1.89 25.93 8.57
C LEU A 15 2.92 24.84 8.93
N SER A 16 3.75 25.06 9.95
CA SER A 16 4.71 24.04 10.40
C SER A 16 4.06 22.87 11.13
N CYS A 17 2.93 23.10 11.81
CA CYS A 17 2.08 22.04 12.36
C CYS A 17 1.38 21.19 11.27
N LEU A 18 1.12 21.75 10.08
CA LEU A 18 0.58 20.99 8.94
C LEU A 18 1.64 20.15 8.21
N SER A 19 2.94 20.51 8.30
CA SER A 19 4.03 19.73 7.72
C SER A 19 4.37 18.44 8.48
N GLY A 20 3.63 18.13 9.55
CA GLY A 20 3.48 16.76 10.04
C GLY A 20 2.64 15.91 9.07
N LEU A 21 3.01 15.86 7.80
CA LEU A 21 2.52 14.83 6.89
C LEU A 21 3.18 13.53 7.36
N VAL A 22 2.55 12.90 8.35
CA VAL A 22 2.88 11.55 8.79
C VAL A 22 2.95 10.69 7.54
N GLU A 23 4.15 10.21 7.23
CA GLU A 23 4.48 9.42 6.03
C GLU A 23 3.96 7.97 6.21
N SER A 24 2.66 7.89 6.40
CA SER A 24 1.82 6.73 6.59
C SER A 24 0.64 6.93 5.64
N GLY A 25 0.69 6.25 4.49
CA GLY A 25 -0.40 6.31 3.54
C GLY A 25 -1.52 5.41 4.04
N THR A 26 -2.53 5.97 4.70
CA THR A 26 -3.74 5.22 5.01
C THR A 26 -4.43 4.84 3.70
N LEU A 27 -4.47 3.54 3.41
CA LEU A 27 -5.20 2.99 2.28
C LEU A 27 -6.65 2.78 2.71
N HIS A 28 -7.56 3.59 2.16
CA HIS A 28 -8.99 3.40 2.32
C HIS A 28 -9.49 2.34 1.34
N LEU A 29 -9.98 1.24 1.89
CA LEU A 29 -10.58 0.11 1.20
C LEU A 29 -12.05 0.03 1.63
N ASP A 30 -12.86 0.92 1.06
CA ASP A 30 -14.27 1.07 1.43
C ASP A 30 -14.43 1.42 2.93
N SER A 31 -15.00 0.52 3.73
CA SER A 31 -15.17 0.66 5.19
C SER A 31 -13.89 0.31 5.99
N CYS A 32 -12.83 -0.14 5.33
CA CYS A 32 -11.56 -0.52 5.94
C CYS A 32 -10.50 0.55 5.72
N SER A 33 -9.69 0.81 6.75
CA SER A 33 -8.51 1.67 6.64
C SER A 33 -7.28 0.90 7.08
N VAL A 34 -6.30 0.76 6.19
CA VAL A 34 -5.05 0.05 6.48
C VAL A 34 -3.88 1.01 6.37
N ASN A 35 -3.02 1.01 7.40
CA ASN A 35 -1.80 1.79 7.35
C ASN A 35 -0.78 1.11 6.43
N VAL A 36 -0.32 1.82 5.41
CA VAL A 36 0.71 1.32 4.50
C VAL A 36 1.89 2.31 4.45
N HIS A 37 3.08 1.82 4.76
CA HIS A 37 4.33 2.56 4.60
C HIS A 37 4.75 2.59 3.12
N THR A 38 4.02 3.36 2.32
CA THR A 38 4.19 3.41 0.85
C THR A 38 5.58 3.88 0.42
N HIS A 39 6.23 4.73 1.21
CA HIS A 39 7.60 5.17 0.96
C HIS A 39 8.60 3.99 1.01
N GLU A 40 8.53 3.15 2.04
CA GLU A 40 9.40 1.98 2.17
C GLU A 40 9.17 0.96 1.05
N LEU A 41 7.89 0.70 0.72
CA LEU A 41 7.54 -0.16 -0.41
C LEU A 41 8.15 0.33 -1.72
N ARG A 42 8.08 1.64 -1.99
CA ARG A 42 8.67 2.25 -3.19
C ARG A 42 10.19 2.12 -3.19
N LYS A 43 10.84 2.31 -2.04
CA LYS A 43 12.30 2.17 -1.88
C LYS A 43 12.77 0.73 -2.12
N TYR A 44 12.07 -0.26 -1.61
CA TYR A 44 12.42 -1.66 -1.87
C TYR A 44 12.16 -2.05 -3.32
N TYR A 45 11.03 -1.61 -3.89
CA TYR A 45 10.71 -1.86 -5.29
C TYR A 45 11.72 -1.22 -6.25
N SER A 46 12.13 0.04 -6.01
CA SER A 46 13.11 0.70 -6.88
C SER A 46 14.43 -0.05 -6.98
N THR A 47 14.84 -0.72 -5.90
CA THR A 47 16.06 -1.54 -5.85
C THR A 47 15.98 -2.78 -6.74
N ILE A 48 14.80 -3.40 -6.86
CA ILE A 48 14.61 -4.62 -7.67
C ILE A 48 14.05 -4.35 -9.07
N ARG A 49 13.56 -3.13 -9.33
CA ARG A 49 12.78 -2.77 -10.52
C ARG A 49 13.50 -3.08 -11.83
N SER A 50 14.76 -2.67 -11.99
CA SER A 50 15.50 -2.91 -13.25
C SER A 50 15.59 -4.39 -13.51
N ASN A 51 16.10 -5.16 -12.54
CA ASN A 51 16.24 -6.60 -12.69
C ASN A 51 14.91 -7.33 -12.98
N ALA A 52 13.81 -6.90 -12.33
CA ALA A 52 12.50 -7.48 -12.59
C ALA A 52 11.95 -7.16 -14.00
N ILE A 53 12.23 -5.97 -14.53
CA ILE A 53 11.79 -5.55 -15.86
C ILE A 53 12.70 -6.15 -16.95
N ASP A 54 14.01 -6.19 -16.72
CA ASP A 54 15.00 -6.74 -17.66
C ASP A 54 14.78 -8.25 -17.87
N GLY A 55 14.14 -8.93 -16.92
CA GLY A 55 13.75 -10.35 -17.03
C GLY A 55 12.37 -10.58 -17.68
N ASP A 56 11.61 -9.53 -17.99
CA ASP A 56 10.28 -9.65 -18.62
C ASP A 56 10.40 -9.61 -20.15
N ASN A 57 10.26 -10.79 -20.76
CA ASN A 57 10.30 -10.94 -22.21
C ASN A 57 8.93 -10.75 -22.89
N GLU A 58 7.83 -10.67 -22.11
CA GLU A 58 6.45 -10.70 -22.61
C GLU A 58 5.78 -9.32 -22.52
N ILE A 59 6.40 -8.32 -23.15
CA ILE A 59 6.02 -6.90 -23.07
C ILE A 59 4.58 -6.63 -23.57
N GLY A 60 4.03 -7.53 -24.40
CA GLY A 60 2.67 -7.42 -24.95
C GLY A 60 1.55 -7.76 -23.96
N VAL A 61 1.86 -8.37 -22.81
CA VAL A 61 0.88 -8.84 -21.84
C VAL A 61 0.94 -8.00 -20.57
N LYS A 62 -0.23 -7.50 -20.14
CA LYS A 62 -0.36 -6.76 -18.89
C LYS A 62 -1.30 -7.48 -17.94
N LEU A 63 -0.75 -8.11 -16.90
CA LEU A 63 -1.53 -8.85 -15.91
C LEU A 63 -2.44 -7.93 -15.07
N LEU A 64 -1.94 -6.76 -14.68
CA LEU A 64 -2.68 -5.78 -13.88
C LEU A 64 -2.79 -4.46 -14.63
N ASP A 65 -3.98 -4.18 -15.16
CA ASP A 65 -4.27 -2.91 -15.80
C ASP A 65 -4.96 -1.90 -14.87
N LYS A 66 -4.62 -0.62 -15.04
CA LYS A 66 -5.20 0.47 -14.25
C LYS A 66 -6.70 0.63 -14.53
N LYS A 67 -7.17 0.33 -15.75
CA LYS A 67 -8.60 0.39 -16.06
C LYS A 67 -9.36 -0.70 -15.30
N LEU A 68 -8.82 -1.92 -15.25
CA LEU A 68 -9.37 -3.04 -14.47
C LEU A 68 -9.48 -2.68 -12.98
N ILE A 69 -8.43 -2.10 -12.40
CA ILE A 69 -8.44 -1.70 -10.98
C ILE A 69 -9.49 -0.59 -10.73
N LYS A 70 -9.62 0.37 -11.65
CA LYS A 70 -10.60 1.46 -11.54
C LYS A 70 -12.04 1.03 -11.77
N SER A 71 -12.27 -0.08 -12.48
CA SER A 71 -13.62 -0.61 -12.74
C SER A 71 -14.16 -1.49 -11.62
N LEU A 72 -13.37 -1.75 -10.56
CA LEU A 72 -13.84 -2.50 -9.40
C LEU A 72 -14.97 -1.73 -8.71
N GLN A 73 -16.03 -2.45 -8.34
CA GLN A 73 -17.15 -1.86 -7.61
C GLN A 73 -16.74 -1.54 -6.16
N ASN A 74 -17.41 -0.56 -5.54
CA ASN A 74 -17.26 -0.30 -4.11
C ASN A 74 -17.57 -1.59 -3.33
N GLY A 75 -16.74 -1.91 -2.34
CA GLY A 75 -16.77 -3.15 -1.56
C GLY A 75 -15.93 -4.30 -2.14
N GLN A 76 -15.56 -4.26 -3.42
CA GLN A 76 -14.76 -5.32 -4.06
C GLN A 76 -13.25 -5.07 -3.97
N THR A 77 -12.83 -3.81 -3.81
CA THR A 77 -11.42 -3.40 -3.78
C THR A 77 -10.64 -4.12 -2.69
N CYS A 78 -11.23 -4.24 -1.49
CA CYS A 78 -10.65 -4.96 -0.36
C CYS A 78 -10.38 -6.44 -0.68
N CYS A 79 -11.36 -7.15 -1.24
CA CYS A 79 -11.25 -8.56 -1.59
C CYS A 79 -10.24 -8.78 -2.73
N PHE A 80 -10.31 -7.96 -3.78
CA PHE A 80 -9.37 -7.99 -4.89
C PHE A 80 -7.93 -7.79 -4.42
N LEU A 81 -7.68 -6.78 -3.59
CA LEU A 81 -6.34 -6.50 -3.08
C LEU A 81 -5.80 -7.64 -2.20
N ARG A 82 -6.65 -8.28 -1.39
CA ARG A 82 -6.28 -9.47 -0.60
C ARG A 82 -5.82 -10.63 -1.49
N LEU A 83 -6.51 -10.86 -2.60
CA LEU A 83 -6.15 -11.91 -3.58
C LEU A 83 -4.85 -11.56 -4.32
N VAL A 84 -4.69 -10.31 -4.76
CA VAL A 84 -3.46 -9.84 -5.40
C VAL A 84 -2.27 -9.99 -4.46
N MET A 85 -2.38 -9.54 -3.20
CA MET A 85 -1.29 -9.69 -2.23
C MET A 85 -0.94 -11.15 -1.98
N ARG A 86 -1.95 -12.03 -1.90
CA ARG A 86 -1.72 -13.48 -1.78
C ARG A 86 -0.95 -14.03 -2.97
N PHE A 87 -1.37 -13.70 -4.19
CA PHE A 87 -0.70 -14.11 -5.41
C PHE A 87 0.77 -13.65 -5.44
N TYR A 88 1.03 -12.38 -5.10
CA TYR A 88 2.40 -11.85 -5.08
C TYR A 88 3.29 -12.56 -4.06
N VAL A 89 2.79 -12.84 -2.86
CA VAL A 89 3.58 -13.56 -1.83
C VAL A 89 3.82 -15.01 -2.24
N GLU A 90 2.78 -15.72 -2.68
CA GLU A 90 2.85 -17.18 -2.92
C GLU A 90 3.50 -17.53 -4.25
N ARG A 91 3.42 -16.66 -5.26
CA ARG A 91 3.84 -16.96 -6.64
C ARG A 91 4.91 -16.02 -7.18
N VAL A 92 4.92 -14.75 -6.79
CA VAL A 92 5.88 -13.77 -7.35
C VAL A 92 7.14 -13.70 -6.50
N PHE A 93 7.04 -13.30 -5.23
CA PHE A 93 8.20 -13.13 -4.36
C PHE A 93 8.87 -14.45 -3.98
N SER A 94 8.10 -15.54 -3.87
CA SER A 94 8.62 -16.89 -3.60
C SER A 94 9.49 -17.44 -4.73
N ASN A 95 9.23 -17.03 -5.98
CA ASN A 95 9.97 -17.47 -7.17
C ASN A 95 10.94 -16.40 -7.70
N TYR A 96 10.99 -15.22 -7.05
CA TYR A 96 11.96 -14.19 -7.41
C TYR A 96 13.36 -14.61 -6.94
N ALA A 97 14.25 -14.76 -7.92
CA ALA A 97 15.64 -15.08 -7.69
C ALA A 97 16.54 -14.00 -8.31
N SER A 98 17.45 -13.47 -7.50
CA SER A 98 18.53 -12.60 -7.97
C SER A 98 19.86 -13.08 -7.41
N SER A 99 20.92 -12.96 -8.21
CA SER A 99 22.30 -13.18 -7.78
C SER A 99 22.80 -12.08 -6.84
N GLN A 100 22.11 -10.93 -6.76
CA GLN A 100 22.47 -9.82 -5.90
C GLN A 100 21.78 -9.94 -4.52
N PRO A 101 22.55 -10.12 -3.41
CA PRO A 101 21.97 -10.30 -2.08
C PRO A 101 21.10 -9.12 -1.61
N GLN A 102 21.40 -7.90 -2.07
CA GLN A 102 20.59 -6.72 -1.76
C GLN A 102 19.19 -6.81 -2.38
N GLN A 103 19.08 -7.29 -3.61
CA GLN A 103 17.80 -7.45 -4.30
C GLN A 103 16.96 -8.55 -3.63
N GLN A 104 17.58 -9.66 -3.23
CA GLN A 104 16.88 -10.72 -2.48
C GLN A 104 16.33 -10.21 -1.14
N ARG A 105 17.10 -9.40 -0.41
CA ARG A 105 16.66 -8.76 0.84
C ARG A 105 15.49 -7.80 0.61
N CYS A 106 15.53 -6.98 -0.45
CA CYS A 106 14.43 -6.09 -0.80
C CYS A 106 13.16 -6.86 -1.22
N SER A 107 13.29 -7.95 -1.98
CA SER A 107 12.16 -8.83 -2.31
C SER A 107 11.52 -9.45 -1.06
N SER A 108 12.33 -9.94 -0.12
CA SER A 108 11.85 -10.46 1.17
C SER A 108 11.15 -9.37 2.00
N ALA A 109 11.70 -8.16 2.05
CA ALA A 109 11.05 -7.03 2.73
C ALA A 109 9.68 -6.69 2.12
N LEU A 110 9.57 -6.70 0.79
CA LEU A 110 8.29 -6.51 0.09
C LEU A 110 7.29 -7.62 0.41
N ALA A 111 7.73 -8.89 0.40
CA ALA A 111 6.88 -10.03 0.75
C ALA A 111 6.32 -9.92 2.16
N ASN A 112 7.17 -9.57 3.14
CA ASN A 112 6.76 -9.37 4.52
C ASN A 112 5.77 -8.21 4.67
N ALA A 113 6.01 -7.09 3.98
CA ALA A 113 5.08 -5.98 3.97
C ALA A 113 3.72 -6.39 3.37
N PHE A 114 3.70 -7.15 2.27
CA PHE A 114 2.47 -7.66 1.66
C PHE A 114 1.72 -8.63 2.60
N VAL A 115 2.44 -9.49 3.33
CA VAL A 115 1.85 -10.34 4.36
C VAL A 115 1.20 -9.51 5.47
N SER A 116 1.86 -8.44 5.92
CA SER A 116 1.33 -7.55 6.95
C SER A 116 0.06 -6.84 6.48
N ILE A 117 0.11 -6.19 5.31
CA ILE A 117 -1.04 -5.46 4.77
C ILE A 117 -2.21 -6.42 4.54
N ARG A 118 -1.96 -7.62 3.99
CA ARG A 118 -2.99 -8.65 3.80
C ARG A 118 -3.63 -9.08 5.12
N ARG A 119 -2.85 -9.18 6.21
CA ARG A 119 -3.35 -9.49 7.55
C ARG A 119 -4.27 -8.38 8.05
N ASP A 120 -3.91 -7.12 7.85
CA ASP A 120 -4.72 -5.98 8.29
C ASP A 120 -6.01 -5.84 7.47
N ILE A 121 -5.94 -6.09 6.15
CA ILE A 121 -7.13 -6.22 5.29
C ILE A 121 -8.05 -7.35 5.80
N HIS A 122 -7.48 -8.50 6.18
CA HIS A 122 -8.28 -9.63 6.67
C HIS A 122 -9.05 -9.29 7.95
N LYS A 123 -8.43 -8.57 8.89
CA LYS A 123 -9.12 -8.08 10.11
C LYS A 123 -10.33 -7.22 9.76
N CYS A 124 -10.23 -6.35 8.76
CA CYS A 124 -11.37 -5.55 8.32
C CYS A 124 -12.53 -6.39 7.76
N VAL A 125 -12.25 -7.42 6.96
CA VAL A 125 -13.29 -8.30 6.41
C VAL A 125 -14.01 -9.07 7.51
N SER A 126 -13.27 -9.55 8.52
CA SER A 126 -13.84 -10.24 9.68
C SER A 126 -14.71 -9.30 10.53
N LEU A 127 -14.23 -8.09 10.85
CA LEU A 127 -14.97 -7.11 11.65
C LEU A 127 -16.27 -6.63 10.97
N LEU A 128 -16.28 -6.53 9.63
CA LEU A 128 -17.50 -6.18 8.90
C LEU A 128 -18.58 -7.27 9.01
N PHE A 129 -18.16 -8.54 8.96
CA PHE A 129 -19.05 -9.69 9.16
C PHE A 129 -19.61 -9.72 10.58
N ASP A 130 -18.77 -9.48 11.59
CA ASP A 130 -19.21 -9.44 12.99
C ASP A 130 -20.20 -8.28 13.26
N THR A 131 -19.97 -7.12 12.65
CA THR A 131 -20.84 -5.95 12.81
C THR A 131 -22.18 -6.15 12.11
N LEU A 132 -22.20 -6.77 10.92
CA LEU A 132 -23.44 -7.12 10.23
C LEU A 132 -24.22 -8.22 10.96
N HIS A 133 -23.54 -9.22 11.52
CA HIS A 133 -24.18 -10.27 12.32
C HIS A 133 -24.81 -9.73 13.61
N ASN A 134 -24.20 -8.74 14.25
CA ASN A 134 -24.76 -8.05 15.43
C ASN A 134 -25.86 -7.02 15.10
N LEU A 135 -26.06 -6.67 13.83
CA LEU A 135 -27.17 -5.82 13.37
C LEU A 135 -28.37 -6.63 12.89
N VAL A 136 -28.18 -7.93 12.60
CA VAL A 136 -29.21 -8.85 12.13
C VAL A 136 -29.79 -9.72 13.27
N ASN A 137 -29.15 -9.74 14.44
CA ASN A 137 -29.65 -10.33 15.69
C ASN A 137 -29.92 -9.25 16.73
#